data_AF-X1E9F4-F1
#
_entry.id   AF-X1E9F4-F1
#
_cell.length_a   1.000
_cell.length_b   1.000
_cell.length_c   1.000
_cell.angle_alpha   90.00
_cell.angle_beta   90.00
_cell.angle_gamma   90.00
#
_symmetry.space_group_name_H-M   'P 1'
#
loop_
_entity.id
_entity.type
_entity.pdbx_description
1 polymer ?
#
loop_
_entity_poly.entity_id
_entity_poly.type
_entity_poly.pdbx_seq_one_letter_code
_entity_poly.pdbx_strand_id
1 'polypeptide(L)'
;MRKITFTEIGMENYGPYVEPFIVECPDDSLTLITGPNGVGKTISLDALSFTNYGITSKGERGDDVVNNIVGKNCHTWVRFHDSEDNSYVVDRYHKHSKYKNTARITR
;
A
#
# COMPACT_ATOMS: atom_id res chain seq x y z
N MET A 1 13.18 -19.79 -6.73
CA MET A 1 12.37 -18.68 -6.15
C MET A 1 11.08 -18.60 -6.95
N ARG A 2 9.93 -18.40 -6.30
CA ARG A 2 8.64 -18.22 -6.99
C ARG A 2 8.61 -16.81 -7.59
N LYS A 3 8.25 -16.67 -8.88
CA LYS A 3 8.03 -15.33 -9.47
C LYS A 3 6.77 -14.76 -8.80
N ILE A 4 6.88 -13.53 -8.34
CA ILE A 4 5.76 -12.74 -7.83
C ILE A 4 5.69 -11.48 -8.69
N THR A 5 4.52 -11.23 -9.27
CA THR A 5 4.29 -10.07 -10.12
C THR A 5 3.24 -9.19 -9.46
N PHE A 6 3.64 -8.02 -8.98
CA PHE A 6 2.73 -7.02 -8.42
C PHE A 6 1.97 -6.36 -9.56
N THR A 7 0.65 -6.23 -9.40
CA THR A 7 -0.22 -5.56 -10.39
C THR A 7 -0.76 -4.23 -9.88
N GLU A 8 -0.90 -4.09 -8.56
CA GLU A 8 -1.50 -2.91 -7.96
C GLU A 8 -0.92 -2.65 -6.57
N ILE A 9 -0.57 -1.40 -6.29
CA ILE A 9 -0.30 -0.89 -4.95
C ILE A 9 -1.25 0.28 -4.72
N GLY A 10 -2.14 0.17 -3.73
CA GLY A 10 -3.10 1.22 -3.46
C GLY A 10 -3.15 1.62 -2.00
N MET A 11 -3.63 2.84 -1.80
CA MET A 11 -3.63 3.50 -0.50
C MET A 11 -4.76 4.54 -0.40
N GLU A 12 -5.35 4.63 0.78
CA GLU A 12 -6.36 5.61 1.16
C GLU A 12 -6.13 6.03 2.61
N ASN A 13 -6.27 7.32 2.90
CA ASN A 13 -5.98 7.92 4.21
C ASN A 13 -4.59 7.55 4.77
N TYR A 14 -3.59 7.46 3.88
CA TYR A 14 -2.22 7.03 4.16
C TYR A 14 -1.22 8.11 3.71
N GLY A 15 -0.40 8.61 4.63
CA GLY A 15 0.48 9.75 4.39
C GLY A 15 -0.32 10.97 3.85
N PRO A 16 0.08 11.58 2.72
CA PRO A 16 -0.62 12.71 2.12
C PRO A 16 -1.88 12.32 1.32
N TYR A 17 -2.12 11.02 1.09
CA TYR A 17 -3.23 10.54 0.25
C TYR A 17 -4.52 10.43 1.06
N VAL A 18 -5.43 11.39 0.87
CA VAL A 18 -6.78 11.37 1.47
C VAL A 18 -7.69 10.46 0.66
N GLU A 19 -7.82 10.73 -0.63
CA GLU A 19 -8.58 9.92 -1.56
C GLU A 19 -7.79 8.67 -1.99
N PRO A 20 -8.49 7.61 -2.47
CA PRO A 20 -7.84 6.43 -3.01
C PRO A 20 -6.84 6.79 -4.12
N PHE A 21 -5.58 6.40 -3.93
CA PHE A 21 -4.52 6.53 -4.91
C PHE A 21 -3.98 5.15 -5.25
N ILE A 22 -3.79 4.89 -6.55
CA ILE A 22 -3.37 3.59 -7.08
C ILE A 22 -2.12 3.80 -7.93
N VAL A 23 -1.09 3.00 -7.65
CA VAL A 23 0.03 2.76 -8.54
C VAL A 23 -0.22 1.44 -9.24
N GLU A 24 -0.53 1.52 -10.53
CA GLU A 24 -0.61 0.35 -11.40
C GLU A 24 0.80 -0.14 -11.72
N CYS A 25 1.00 -1.45 -11.67
CA CYS A 25 2.26 -2.11 -12.01
C CYS A 25 1.99 -3.08 -13.16
N PRO A 26 2.04 -2.62 -14.42
CA PRO A 26 1.83 -3.50 -15.56
C PRO A 26 2.94 -4.56 -15.65
N ASP A 27 2.55 -5.77 -16.04
CA ASP A 27 3.47 -6.89 -16.23
C ASP A 27 4.59 -6.54 -17.21
N ASP A 28 5.81 -7.00 -16.89
CA ASP A 28 7.02 -6.82 -17.67
C ASP A 28 7.29 -5.36 -18.12
N SER A 29 6.93 -4.39 -17.26
CA SER A 29 7.10 -2.96 -17.52
C SER A 29 7.93 -2.24 -16.44
N LEU A 30 8.50 -1.09 -16.82
CA LEU A 30 9.10 -0.15 -15.88
C LEU A 30 8.06 0.90 -15.47
N THR A 31 7.67 0.90 -14.20
CA THR A 31 6.77 1.91 -13.62
C THR A 31 7.56 3.06 -13.01
N LEU A 32 7.24 4.30 -13.38
CA LEU A 32 7.88 5.52 -12.88
C LEU A 32 6.92 6.33 -12.00
N ILE A 33 7.32 6.62 -10.77
CA ILE A 33 6.60 7.53 -9.86
C ILE A 33 7.33 8.88 -9.85
N THR A 34 6.68 9.92 -10.37
CA THR A 34 7.27 11.27 -10.55
C THR A 34 6.44 12.36 -9.88
N GLY A 35 7.08 13.49 -9.59
CA GLY A 35 6.44 14.66 -8.98
C GLY A 35 7.39 15.48 -8.09
N PRO A 36 6.93 16.63 -7.58
CA PRO A 36 7.72 17.49 -6.69
C PRO A 36 8.15 16.80 -5.39
N ASN A 37 9.15 17.35 -4.71
CA ASN A 37 9.55 16.86 -3.38
C ASN A 37 8.45 17.15 -2.35
N GLY A 38 8.27 16.22 -1.41
CA GLY A 38 7.21 16.30 -0.39
C GLY A 38 5.81 15.88 -0.85
N VAL A 39 5.59 15.57 -2.14
CA VAL A 39 4.26 15.18 -2.65
C VAL A 39 3.81 13.76 -2.27
N GLY A 40 4.72 12.93 -1.72
CA GLY A 40 4.41 11.54 -1.34
C GLY A 40 5.04 10.44 -2.19
N LYS A 41 5.97 10.73 -3.11
CA LYS A 41 6.58 9.67 -3.95
C LYS A 41 7.14 8.46 -3.17
N THR A 42 7.87 8.73 -2.08
CA THR A 42 8.44 7.68 -1.23
C THR A 42 7.35 6.97 -0.45
N ILE A 43 6.37 7.71 0.10
CA ILE A 43 5.32 7.12 0.91
C ILE A 43 4.41 6.22 0.04
N SER A 44 4.10 6.60 -1.21
CA SER A 44 3.36 5.72 -2.13
C SER A 44 4.08 4.39 -2.41
N LEU A 45 5.41 4.40 -2.49
CA LEU A 45 6.17 3.16 -2.63
C LEU A 45 6.25 2.38 -1.31
N ASP A 46 6.37 3.09 -0.18
CA ASP A 46 6.36 2.49 1.15
C ASP A 46 5.03 1.82 1.49
N ALA A 47 3.93 2.13 0.81
CA ALA A 47 2.67 1.41 0.92
C ALA A 47 2.86 -0.10 0.68
N LEU A 48 3.78 -0.51 -0.21
CA LEU A 48 4.12 -1.92 -0.42
C LEU A 48 4.69 -2.58 0.85
N SER A 49 5.70 -1.93 1.45
CA SER A 49 6.35 -2.39 2.67
C SER A 49 5.39 -2.37 3.86
N PHE A 50 4.64 -1.27 4.01
CA PHE A 50 3.69 -1.11 5.09
C PHE A 50 2.57 -2.14 5.00
N THR A 51 1.99 -2.36 3.82
CA THR A 51 0.92 -3.35 3.64
C THR A 51 1.37 -4.74 4.07
N ASN A 52 2.53 -5.19 3.60
CA ASN A 52 3.01 -6.54 3.88
C ASN A 52 3.54 -6.69 5.32
N TYR A 53 4.28 -5.71 5.83
CA TYR A 53 5.07 -5.86 7.07
C TYR A 53 4.70 -4.91 8.20
N GLY A 54 3.84 -3.93 7.97
CA GLY A 54 3.39 -2.95 8.97
C GLY A 54 4.43 -1.88 9.30
N ILE A 55 5.43 -1.70 8.45
CA ILE A 55 6.53 -0.73 8.61
C ILE A 55 6.94 -0.15 7.26
N THR A 56 7.25 1.15 7.21
CA THR A 56 7.83 1.80 6.03
C THR A 56 9.35 1.58 5.95
N SER A 57 9.98 1.90 4.82
CA SER A 57 11.44 1.87 4.68
C SER A 57 12.17 2.78 5.68
N LYS A 58 11.49 3.80 6.21
CA LYS A 58 12.02 4.74 7.21
C LYS A 58 11.66 4.36 8.65
N GLY A 59 10.97 3.24 8.86
CA GLY A 59 10.64 2.74 10.18
C GLY A 59 9.32 3.26 10.76
N GLU A 60 8.54 4.04 10.01
CA GLU A 60 7.23 4.55 10.45
C GLU A 60 6.22 3.40 10.56
N ARG A 61 5.38 3.42 11.59
CA ARG A 61 4.40 2.35 11.88
C ARG A 61 3.10 2.90 12.44
N GLY A 62 2.04 2.13 12.30
CA GLY A 62 0.77 2.41 12.97
C GLY A 62 0.24 3.82 12.70
N ASP A 63 0.22 4.66 13.73
CA ASP A 63 -0.33 6.01 13.65
C ASP A 63 0.52 6.95 12.78
N ASP A 64 1.83 6.70 12.67
CA ASP A 64 2.77 7.55 11.93
C ASP A 64 2.44 7.68 10.45
N VAL A 65 1.79 6.66 9.89
CA VAL A 65 1.45 6.59 8.47
C VAL A 65 0.03 7.05 8.16
N VAL A 66 -0.79 7.30 9.19
CA VAL A 66 -2.18 7.73 8.98
C VAL A 66 -2.20 9.17 8.51
N ASN A 67 -3.02 9.46 7.51
CA ASN A 67 -3.23 10.84 7.07
C ASN A 67 -3.64 11.72 8.26
N ASN A 68 -2.91 12.81 8.49
CA ASN A 68 -3.08 13.67 9.66
C ASN A 68 -4.30 14.62 9.58
N ILE A 69 -4.95 14.74 8.42
CA ILE A 69 -6.17 15.52 8.23
C ILE A 69 -7.38 14.67 8.60
N VAL A 70 -7.47 13.44 8.06
CA VAL A 70 -8.59 12.53 8.32
C VAL A 70 -8.43 11.79 9.64
N GLY A 71 -7.21 11.34 9.97
CA GLY A 71 -6.84 10.75 11.25
C GLY A 71 -7.38 9.34 11.53
N LYS A 72 -8.07 8.71 10.56
CA LYS A 72 -8.71 7.39 10.70
C LYS A 72 -8.95 6.75 9.33
N ASN A 73 -9.43 5.51 9.32
CA ASN A 73 -9.75 4.76 8.09
C ASN A 73 -8.57 4.65 7.11
N CYS A 74 -7.34 4.52 7.63
CA CYS A 74 -6.18 4.22 6.81
C CYS A 74 -6.31 2.79 6.28
N HIS A 75 -6.17 2.66 4.97
CA HIS A 75 -6.20 1.39 4.26
C HIS A 75 -5.12 1.40 3.18
N THR A 76 -4.29 0.37 3.17
CA THR A 76 -3.35 0.10 2.08
C THR A 76 -3.56 -1.31 1.57
N TRP A 77 -3.37 -1.52 0.28
CA TRP A 77 -3.55 -2.83 -0.32
C TRP A 77 -2.52 -3.08 -1.42
N VAL A 78 -2.22 -4.36 -1.62
CA VAL A 78 -1.31 -4.84 -2.65
C VAL A 78 -1.96 -6.02 -3.35
N ARG A 79 -1.99 -5.98 -4.67
CA ARG A 79 -2.41 -7.11 -5.52
C ARG A 79 -1.21 -7.66 -6.26
N PHE A 80 -1.14 -8.98 -6.34
CA PHE A 80 -0.10 -9.68 -7.08
C PHE A 80 -0.54 -11.07 -7.52
N HIS A 81 0.18 -11.61 -8.49
CA HIS A 81 0.02 -12.99 -8.93
C HIS A 81 1.33 -13.75 -8.73
N ASP A 82 1.22 -15.06 -8.54
CA ASP A 82 2.38 -15.96 -8.55
C ASP A 82 2.67 -16.52 -9.96
N SER A 83 3.70 -17.36 -10.06
CA SER A 83 4.09 -18.01 -11.33
C SER A 83 3.06 -19.00 -11.90
N GLU A 84 1.97 -19.29 -11.18
CA GLU A 84 0.86 -20.15 -11.59
C GLU A 84 -0.42 -19.33 -11.79
N ASP A 85 -0.31 -18.01 -11.92
CA ASP A 85 -1.42 -17.05 -12.10
C ASP A 85 -2.45 -17.03 -10.95
N ASN A 86 -2.10 -17.56 -9.76
CA ASN A 86 -2.98 -17.40 -8.61
C ASN A 86 -2.95 -15.94 -8.14
N SER A 87 -4.13 -15.37 -7.98
CA SER A 87 -4.30 -13.99 -7.54
C SER A 87 -4.28 -13.88 -6.03
N TYR A 88 -3.67 -12.82 -5.52
CA TYR A 88 -3.66 -12.52 -4.09
C TYR A 88 -3.93 -11.03 -3.86
N VAL A 89 -4.61 -10.75 -2.75
CA VAL A 89 -4.79 -9.40 -2.22
C VAL A 89 -4.34 -9.39 -0.77
N VAL A 90 -3.41 -8.49 -0.45
CA VAL A 90 -3.03 -8.18 0.93
C VAL A 90 -3.63 -6.84 1.27
N ASP A 91 -4.47 -6.80 2.30
CA ASP A 91 -5.03 -5.58 2.84
C ASP A 91 -4.43 -5.31 4.21
N ARG A 92 -4.10 -4.04 4.48
CA ARG A 92 -3.76 -3.56 5.82
C ARG A 92 -4.61 -2.37 6.19
N TYR A 93 -5.24 -2.47 7.35
CA TYR A 93 -6.10 -1.45 7.92
C TYR A 93 -5.44 -0.91 9.20
N HIS A 94 -5.52 0.40 9.40
CA HIS A 94 -5.10 1.04 10.63
C HIS A 94 -6.07 2.18 11.01
N LYS A 95 -6.44 2.26 12.29
CA LYS A 95 -7.54 3.12 12.78
C LYS A 95 -8.81 3.01 11.93
N HIS A 96 -9.07 1.85 11.33
CA HIS A 96 -10.22 1.68 10.46
C HIS A 96 -11.49 1.43 11.27
N SER A 97 -12.57 2.14 10.96
CA SER A 97 -13.85 2.05 11.68
C SER A 97 -14.40 0.62 11.75
N LYS A 98 -14.45 -0.07 10.60
CA LYS A 98 -14.89 -1.47 10.45
C LYS A 98 -13.82 -2.51 10.81
N TYR A 99 -12.68 -2.48 10.12
CA TYR A 99 -11.64 -3.53 10.23
C TYR A 99 -10.60 -3.28 11.33
N LYS A 100 -10.70 -2.18 12.08
CA LYS A 100 -9.77 -1.80 13.16
C LYS A 100 -8.32 -1.79 12.66
N ASN A 101 -7.39 -2.31 13.46
CA ASN A 101 -6.00 -2.49 13.07
C ASN A 101 -5.84 -3.96 12.70
N THR A 102 -5.78 -4.28 11.41
CA THR A 102 -5.79 -5.69 10.95
C THR A 102 -5.09 -5.80 9.60
N ALA A 103 -4.39 -6.92 9.40
CA ALA A 103 -3.89 -7.32 8.09
C ALA A 103 -4.66 -8.57 7.63
N ARG A 104 -5.05 -8.62 6.35
CA ARG A 104 -5.79 -9.73 5.75
C ARG A 104 -5.12 -10.13 4.45
N ILE A 105 -5.15 -11.43 4.16
CA ILE A 105 -4.71 -11.98 2.89
C ILE A 105 -5.88 -12.75 2.31
N THR A 106 -6.20 -12.49 1.06
CA THR A 106 -7.26 -13.16 0.30
C THR A 106 -6.65 -13.71 -0.98
N ARG A 107 -7.11 -14.88 -1.42
CA ARG A 107 -6.75 -15.53 -2.67
C ARG A 107 -7.98 -15.59 -3.57
#